data_AF-A0A3D4KU14-F1
#
_entry.id   AF-A0A3D4KU14-F1
#
_cell.length_a   1.000
_cell.length_b   1.000
_cell.length_c   1.000
_cell.angle_alpha   90.00
_cell.angle_beta   90.00
_cell.angle_gamma   90.00
#
_symmetry.space_group_name_H-M   'P 1'
#
loop_
_entity.id
_entity.type
_entity.pdbx_description
1 polymer ?
#
loop_
_entity_poly.entity_id
_entity_poly.type
_entity_poly.pdbx_seq_one_letter_code
_entity_poly.pdbx_strand_id
1 'polypeptide(L)'
;QDHFAVYTGAKDIEKKLKKVFRNTKTAKNGRSLPLKVGIYLDEMGLVETSLACDRAKFASSIIKDENNSYFNYFDSRMLASEINRQYIVENIDRAINENWIKAFYQPIVRSTNRRVCDEEALARWIDPEKGMLSPGEFIPILEDTRLIYKVDLHIVDIILERMKKQREKGLDVVPISVNLSRTDFEACNIVEEIKNRVDTAGVARDMITIEITESVVGGNFDFMKEQITRFQNYGFKVWMDDFGSGYSSLDLLQEMQFDLIKFDMRFMRQFDSSPRSRVILTELMRMAQSLGIETVCEGVETAQQASFLSEIGCTKMQGYFFSKPIPVEEIWDRYDKGIQIGFENPDEADYHKIISSINLYDLRSVSIEESESSIHYFDSMPMAIVEYDSTAMKIVRCNKTYREFVSRFLEMESVGSREDMADVARKNTGSGFASALRRCSEGEHKVFLSETMEDGSTVHSMIKRIAENPVTGTAAYAVAVLDIVPEDGETTYSKITAILGDFIAIYMVDPENGNYMQYSASREFDELGTTKAGLDFYEDAVREYEGFMLPEDREYFRSSFSKDQIMDKTRKGEIYKIHYRLMLGGKPVRVSLRAGLVQEKSGPQLIVGISKSVPGDET
;
A
#
# COMPACT_ATOMS: atom_id res chain seq x y z
N GLN A 1 39.78 -33.89 2.58
CA GLN A 1 39.82 -33.23 3.91
C GLN A 1 40.35 -34.26 4.88
N ASP A 2 41.32 -33.88 5.72
CA ASP A 2 41.88 -34.79 6.72
C ASP A 2 41.07 -34.68 8.01
N HIS A 3 40.76 -35.82 8.62
CA HIS A 3 40.03 -35.87 9.89
C HIS A 3 40.95 -36.35 11.00
N PHE A 4 40.99 -35.60 12.10
CA PHE A 4 41.76 -35.93 13.29
C PHE A 4 40.83 -35.97 14.49
N ALA A 5 40.98 -36.99 15.33
CA ALA A 5 40.30 -37.10 16.62
C ALA A 5 41.32 -36.91 17.75
N VAL A 6 40.97 -36.12 18.75
CA VAL A 6 41.81 -35.86 19.92
C VAL A 6 41.00 -36.13 21.18
N TYR A 7 41.42 -37.11 21.96
CA TYR A 7 40.92 -37.36 23.31
C TYR A 7 41.82 -36.63 24.32
N THR A 8 41.25 -35.80 25.20
CA THR A 8 42.04 -34.99 26.13
C THR A 8 41.31 -34.66 27.42
N GLY A 9 42.02 -34.64 28.54
CA GLY A 9 41.56 -34.10 29.84
C GLY A 9 41.93 -32.61 30.03
N ALA A 10 42.23 -31.91 28.95
CA ALA A 10 42.70 -30.54 28.98
C ALA A 10 41.62 -29.56 29.44
N LYS A 11 41.86 -28.88 30.57
CA LYS A 11 41.10 -27.67 30.96
C LYS A 11 41.37 -26.51 30.00
N ASP A 12 40.43 -25.55 29.94
CA ASP A 12 40.46 -24.36 29.08
C ASP A 12 40.57 -24.67 27.56
N ILE A 13 39.79 -25.65 27.10
CA ILE A 13 39.86 -26.12 25.70
C ILE A 13 39.68 -24.98 24.69
N GLU A 14 38.78 -24.03 24.95
CA GLU A 14 38.55 -22.88 24.07
C GLU A 14 39.78 -21.99 23.92
N LYS A 15 40.50 -21.73 25.02
CA LYS A 15 41.72 -20.90 24.99
C LYS A 15 42.83 -21.58 24.19
N LYS A 16 42.92 -22.90 24.29
CA LYS A 16 43.86 -23.71 23.52
C LYS A 16 43.47 -23.74 22.04
N LEU A 17 42.20 -23.95 21.71
CA LEU A 17 41.69 -23.90 20.33
C LEU A 17 41.92 -22.54 19.69
N LYS A 18 41.65 -21.43 20.40
CA LYS A 18 41.96 -20.07 19.93
C LYS A 18 43.45 -19.89 19.61
N LYS A 19 44.35 -20.48 20.40
CA LYS A 19 45.80 -20.48 20.12
C LYS A 19 46.12 -21.30 18.86
N VAL A 20 45.52 -22.46 18.70
CA VAL A 20 45.67 -23.31 17.49
C VAL A 20 45.15 -22.59 16.24
N PHE A 21 43.99 -21.94 16.32
CA PHE A 21 43.41 -21.16 15.23
C PHE A 21 44.30 -19.98 14.82
N ARG A 22 44.96 -19.32 15.79
CA ARG A 22 45.95 -18.27 15.50
C ARG A 22 47.17 -18.81 14.77
N ASN A 23 47.69 -19.96 15.21
CA ASN A 23 48.89 -20.56 14.63
C ASN A 23 48.63 -21.11 13.21
N THR A 24 47.42 -21.58 12.94
CA THR A 24 47.02 -22.17 11.65
C THR A 24 46.75 -21.12 10.57
N LYS A 25 46.52 -19.86 10.94
CA LYS A 25 46.48 -18.73 9.99
C LYS A 25 47.82 -18.47 9.30
N THR A 26 48.95 -18.88 9.89
CA THR A 26 50.30 -18.62 9.37
C THR A 26 51.08 -19.88 8.98
N ALA A 27 50.45 -21.06 9.04
CA ALA A 27 51.13 -22.35 9.02
C ALA A 27 51.64 -22.83 7.64
N LYS A 28 51.22 -22.23 6.52
CA LYS A 28 51.67 -22.62 5.17
C LYS A 28 52.08 -21.42 4.30
N ASN A 29 53.31 -20.93 4.42
CA ASN A 29 53.86 -19.89 3.52
C ASN A 29 52.88 -18.71 3.28
N GLY A 30 52.17 -18.24 4.33
CA GLY A 30 51.17 -17.17 4.24
C GLY A 30 49.74 -17.58 3.87
N ARG A 31 49.44 -18.87 3.67
CA ARG A 31 48.07 -19.40 3.47
C ARG A 31 47.43 -19.86 4.78
N SER A 32 46.19 -19.43 5.01
CA SER A 32 45.35 -19.85 6.14
C SER A 32 44.90 -21.30 5.97
N LEU A 33 44.95 -22.09 7.04
CA LEU A 33 44.33 -23.42 7.12
C LEU A 33 43.12 -23.35 8.07
N PRO A 34 41.89 -23.16 7.55
CA PRO A 34 40.70 -23.14 8.38
C PRO A 34 40.46 -24.52 9.02
N LEU A 35 40.12 -24.53 10.31
CA LEU A 35 39.86 -25.73 11.09
C LEU A 35 38.43 -25.72 11.63
N LYS A 36 37.69 -26.80 11.37
CA LYS A 36 36.38 -27.06 11.97
C LYS A 36 36.55 -28.10 13.07
N VAL A 37 36.20 -27.75 14.30
CA VAL A 37 36.36 -28.62 15.47
C VAL A 37 35.01 -28.87 16.12
N GLY A 38 34.65 -30.13 16.32
CA GLY A 38 33.49 -30.49 17.13
C GLY A 38 33.94 -31.16 18.42
N ILE A 39 33.24 -30.87 19.52
CA ILE A 39 33.66 -31.25 20.87
C ILE A 39 32.53 -32.04 21.53
N TYR A 40 32.82 -33.24 22.02
CA TYR A 40 31.91 -34.00 22.88
C TYR A 40 32.45 -33.96 24.32
N LEU A 41 31.60 -33.57 25.28
CA LEU A 41 31.95 -33.54 26.70
C LEU A 41 31.48 -34.81 27.40
N ASP A 42 32.31 -35.35 28.29
CA ASP A 42 31.99 -36.49 29.14
C ASP A 42 30.83 -36.22 30.10
N GLU A 43 30.61 -34.95 30.46
CA GLU A 43 29.45 -34.46 31.21
C GLU A 43 28.11 -34.82 30.55
N MET A 44 28.09 -35.10 29.23
CA MET A 44 26.89 -35.55 28.50
C MET A 44 26.66 -37.07 28.59
N GLY A 45 27.49 -37.78 29.35
CA GLY A 45 27.43 -39.22 29.56
C GLY A 45 28.62 -39.95 28.95
N LEU A 46 29.10 -40.95 29.70
CA LEU A 46 30.15 -41.86 29.23
C LEU A 46 29.57 -42.79 28.16
N VAL A 47 30.07 -42.65 26.94
CA VAL A 47 29.73 -43.49 25.79
C VAL A 47 30.98 -44.15 25.23
N GLU A 48 30.80 -45.13 24.34
CA GLU A 48 31.92 -45.75 23.62
C GLU A 48 32.72 -44.68 22.86
N THR A 49 34.03 -44.87 22.75
CA THR A 49 34.95 -43.90 22.13
C THR A 49 34.61 -43.63 20.66
N SER A 50 34.15 -44.65 19.94
CA SER A 50 33.62 -44.55 18.58
C SER A 50 32.46 -43.56 18.50
N LEU A 51 31.44 -43.76 19.33
CA LEU A 51 30.25 -42.90 19.40
C LEU A 51 30.58 -41.47 19.86
N ALA A 52 31.52 -41.30 20.80
CA ALA A 52 32.01 -39.97 21.19
C ALA A 52 32.68 -39.24 20.01
N CYS A 53 33.48 -39.96 19.21
CA CYS A 53 34.11 -39.40 18.01
C CYS A 53 33.06 -39.03 16.95
N ASP A 54 32.04 -39.86 16.74
CA ASP A 54 30.96 -39.58 15.79
C ASP A 54 30.15 -38.35 16.18
N ARG A 55 29.80 -38.22 17.47
CA ARG A 55 29.12 -37.04 18.02
C ARG A 55 29.95 -35.77 17.88
N ALA A 56 31.25 -35.86 18.18
CA ALA A 56 32.19 -34.75 17.97
C ALA A 56 32.30 -34.40 16.47
N LYS A 57 32.38 -35.39 15.58
CA LYS A 57 32.42 -35.17 14.14
C LYS A 57 31.15 -34.49 13.63
N PHE A 58 29.99 -34.91 14.12
CA PHE A 58 28.71 -34.31 13.77
C PHE A 58 28.61 -32.85 14.23
N ALA A 59 29.05 -32.53 15.45
CA ALA A 59 29.14 -31.15 15.90
C ALA A 59 30.05 -30.28 15.01
N SER A 60 31.12 -30.87 14.47
CA SER A 60 32.02 -30.21 13.52
C SER A 60 31.36 -29.96 12.17
N SER A 61 30.59 -30.93 11.65
CA SER A 61 29.96 -30.82 10.31
C SER A 61 28.87 -29.77 10.22
N ILE A 62 28.26 -29.37 11.35
CA ILE A 62 27.25 -28.29 11.41
C ILE A 62 27.88 -26.91 11.13
N ILE A 63 29.20 -26.77 11.26
CA ILE A 63 29.90 -25.51 11.00
C ILE A 63 29.90 -25.21 9.49
N LYS A 64 29.02 -24.30 9.04
CA LYS A 64 28.85 -23.93 7.62
C LYS A 64 29.96 -23.01 7.06
N ASP A 65 30.61 -22.15 7.86
CA ASP A 65 31.68 -21.24 7.39
C ASP A 65 32.94 -22.04 6.99
N GLU A 66 33.35 -21.95 5.72
CA GLU A 66 34.53 -22.62 5.16
C GLU A 66 35.83 -21.81 5.27
N ASN A 67 35.74 -20.50 5.51
CA ASN A 67 36.84 -19.56 5.45
C ASN A 67 37.49 -19.32 6.82
N ASN A 68 36.76 -19.57 7.90
CA ASN A 68 37.21 -19.32 9.26
C ASN A 68 37.26 -20.60 10.11
N SER A 69 38.14 -20.59 11.11
CA SER A 69 38.23 -21.67 12.08
C SER A 69 37.22 -21.48 13.21
N TYR A 70 36.40 -22.48 13.44
CA TYR A 70 35.39 -22.48 14.51
C TYR A 70 35.41 -23.80 15.27
N PHE A 71 34.88 -23.74 16.49
CA PHE A 71 34.56 -24.93 17.25
C PHE A 71 33.09 -24.92 17.66
N ASN A 72 32.50 -26.10 17.81
CA ASN A 72 31.13 -26.28 18.27
C ASN A 72 31.06 -27.45 19.25
N TYR A 73 30.22 -27.35 20.29
CA TYR A 73 29.98 -28.46 21.21
C TYR A 73 28.81 -29.28 20.70
N PHE A 74 28.94 -30.61 20.77
CA PHE A 74 27.83 -31.50 20.57
C PHE A 74 26.75 -31.21 21.60
N ASP A 75 25.50 -31.19 21.16
CA ASP A 75 24.32 -31.16 22.00
C ASP A 75 23.35 -32.22 21.48
N SER A 76 22.70 -32.94 22.39
CA SER A 76 21.59 -33.85 22.12
C SER A 76 20.54 -33.29 21.15
N ARG A 77 20.25 -31.98 21.19
CA ARG A 77 19.34 -31.29 20.27
C ARG A 77 19.81 -31.34 18.82
N MET A 78 21.12 -31.35 18.58
CA MET A 78 21.66 -31.45 17.23
C MET A 78 21.34 -32.81 16.61
N LEU A 79 21.50 -33.90 17.37
CA LEU A 79 21.19 -35.26 16.90
C LEU A 79 19.69 -35.42 16.63
N ALA A 80 18.85 -34.90 17.53
CA ALA A 80 17.40 -34.89 17.34
C ALA A 80 16.99 -34.14 16.06
N SER A 81 17.63 -32.99 15.78
CA SER A 81 17.42 -32.21 14.56
C SER A 81 17.80 -32.98 13.29
N GLU A 82 18.94 -33.69 13.26
CA GLU A 82 19.34 -34.47 12.08
C GLU A 82 18.43 -35.69 11.86
N ILE A 83 18.03 -36.38 12.93
CA ILE A 83 17.05 -37.48 12.82
C ILE A 83 15.74 -36.95 12.23
N ASN A 84 15.28 -35.78 12.70
CA ASN A 84 14.07 -35.16 12.15
C ASN A 84 14.23 -34.77 10.67
N ARG A 85 15.39 -34.20 10.32
CA ARG A 85 15.76 -33.85 8.95
C ARG A 85 15.73 -35.07 8.03
N GLN A 86 16.36 -36.16 8.44
CA GLN A 86 16.37 -37.41 7.68
C GLN A 86 14.96 -37.98 7.52
N TYR A 87 14.18 -38.00 8.60
CA TYR A 87 12.78 -38.46 8.57
C TYR A 87 11.95 -37.67 7.55
N ILE A 88 12.04 -36.34 7.55
CA ILE A 88 11.31 -35.48 6.61
C ILE A 88 11.70 -35.78 5.16
N VAL A 89 13.00 -35.89 4.87
CA VAL A 89 13.49 -36.16 3.51
C VAL A 89 13.08 -37.54 3.01
N GLU A 90 13.12 -38.56 3.86
CA GLU A 90 12.78 -39.94 3.50
C GLU A 90 11.27 -40.15 3.34
N ASN A 91 10.44 -39.38 4.08
CA ASN A 91 8.99 -39.58 4.10
C ASN A 91 8.20 -38.60 3.23
N ILE A 92 8.80 -37.58 2.61
CA ILE A 92 8.04 -36.56 1.87
C ILE A 92 7.22 -37.15 0.71
N ASP A 93 7.79 -38.08 -0.06
CA ASP A 93 7.07 -38.74 -1.17
C ASP A 93 5.89 -39.58 -0.66
N ARG A 94 6.08 -40.24 0.48
CA ARG A 94 5.01 -41.00 1.14
C ARG A 94 3.93 -40.07 1.67
N ALA A 95 4.32 -38.98 2.31
CA ALA A 95 3.41 -37.98 2.87
C ALA A 95 2.50 -37.36 1.82
N ILE A 96 3.02 -37.09 0.62
CA ILE A 96 2.23 -36.62 -0.52
C ILE A 96 1.26 -37.72 -0.99
N ASN A 97 1.76 -38.93 -1.25
CA ASN A 97 0.95 -40.03 -1.77
C ASN A 97 -0.17 -40.47 -0.80
N GLU A 98 0.07 -40.40 0.51
CA GLU A 98 -0.90 -40.76 1.54
C GLU A 98 -1.72 -39.55 2.05
N ASN A 99 -1.63 -38.39 1.40
CA ASN A 99 -2.36 -37.16 1.73
C ASN A 99 -2.14 -36.65 3.17
N TRP A 100 -0.94 -36.80 3.71
CA TRP A 100 -0.53 -36.25 5.01
C TRP A 100 -0.26 -34.74 4.93
N ILE A 101 0.13 -34.25 3.75
CA ILE A 101 0.22 -32.82 3.47
C ILE A 101 -1.18 -32.27 3.26
N LYS A 102 -1.55 -31.25 4.03
CA LYS A 102 -2.84 -30.56 3.99
C LYS A 102 -2.65 -29.07 3.74
N ALA A 103 -3.62 -28.44 3.09
CA ALA A 103 -3.70 -27.00 2.96
C ALA A 103 -4.63 -26.43 4.04
N PHE A 104 -4.10 -25.46 4.80
CA PHE A 104 -4.90 -24.58 5.65
C PHE A 104 -5.05 -23.25 4.93
N TYR A 105 -6.19 -22.60 5.05
CA TYR A 105 -6.48 -21.38 4.32
C TYR A 105 -6.62 -20.22 5.29
N GLN A 106 -5.93 -19.14 5.00
CA GLN A 106 -6.08 -17.89 5.73
C GLN A 106 -6.79 -16.86 4.84
N PRO A 107 -7.94 -16.32 5.26
CA PRO A 107 -8.68 -15.36 4.45
C PRO A 107 -7.93 -14.02 4.37
N ILE A 108 -7.89 -13.47 3.17
CA ILE A 108 -7.48 -12.10 2.88
C ILE A 108 -8.75 -11.32 2.58
N VAL A 109 -8.95 -10.24 3.32
CA VAL A 109 -10.21 -9.52 3.39
C VAL A 109 -10.09 -8.16 2.73
N ARG A 110 -11.03 -7.82 1.85
CA ARG A 110 -11.13 -6.51 1.21
C ARG A 110 -11.41 -5.42 2.24
N SER A 111 -10.75 -4.28 2.13
CA SER A 111 -10.87 -3.22 3.15
C SER A 111 -12.24 -2.54 3.24
N THR A 112 -12.96 -2.46 2.12
CA THR A 112 -14.25 -1.77 2.00
C THR A 112 -15.44 -2.63 2.44
N ASN A 113 -15.62 -3.79 1.83
CA ASN A 113 -16.80 -4.65 2.06
C ASN A 113 -16.59 -5.70 3.17
N ARG A 114 -15.35 -5.86 3.65
CA ARG A 114 -14.96 -6.83 4.68
C ARG A 114 -15.27 -8.29 4.33
N ARG A 115 -15.37 -8.61 3.04
CA ARG A 115 -15.52 -9.97 2.51
C ARG A 115 -14.17 -10.56 2.14
N VAL A 116 -14.10 -11.89 2.14
CA VAL A 116 -12.91 -12.64 1.71
C VAL A 116 -12.75 -12.46 0.21
N CYS A 117 -11.69 -11.78 -0.22
CA CYS A 117 -11.42 -11.49 -1.64
C CYS A 117 -10.30 -12.33 -2.23
N ASP A 118 -9.45 -12.91 -1.39
CA ASP A 118 -8.43 -13.88 -1.73
C ASP A 118 -8.21 -14.79 -0.50
N GLU A 119 -7.52 -15.91 -0.66
CA GLU A 119 -7.08 -16.75 0.45
C GLU A 119 -5.63 -17.18 0.26
N GLU A 120 -4.88 -17.30 1.34
CA GLU A 120 -3.53 -17.86 1.31
C GLU A 120 -3.57 -19.33 1.72
N ALA A 121 -3.00 -20.20 0.87
CA ALA A 121 -2.86 -21.62 1.18
C ALA A 121 -1.52 -21.88 1.89
N LEU A 122 -1.64 -22.41 3.10
CA LEU A 122 -0.53 -22.68 4.00
C LEU A 122 -0.41 -24.18 4.24
N ALA A 123 0.71 -24.77 3.81
CA ALA A 123 0.97 -26.18 3.99
C ALA A 123 1.04 -26.56 5.47
N ARG A 124 0.48 -27.71 5.83
CA ARG A 124 0.62 -28.38 7.14
C ARG A 124 0.86 -29.86 6.91
N TRP A 125 1.82 -30.43 7.61
CA TRP A 125 2.11 -31.86 7.51
C TRP A 125 1.54 -32.57 8.74
N ILE A 126 0.48 -33.34 8.51
CA ILE A 126 -0.21 -34.13 9.55
C ILE A 126 0.32 -35.56 9.48
N ASP A 127 1.41 -35.81 10.18
CA ASP A 127 2.11 -37.08 10.19
C ASP A 127 1.46 -38.06 11.20
N PRO A 128 1.24 -39.34 10.83
CA PRO A 128 0.61 -40.31 11.72
C PRO A 128 1.48 -40.69 12.93
N GLU A 129 2.81 -40.58 12.85
CA GLU A 129 3.76 -40.94 13.91
C GLU A 129 4.22 -39.72 14.71
N LYS A 130 4.51 -38.61 14.03
CA LYS A 130 5.04 -37.37 14.62
C LYS A 130 3.97 -36.36 15.04
N GLY A 131 2.72 -36.56 14.60
CA GLY A 131 1.67 -35.57 14.75
C GLY A 131 1.83 -34.42 13.75
N MET A 132 1.36 -33.22 14.12
CA MET A 132 1.42 -32.05 13.25
C MET A 132 2.83 -31.45 13.23
N LEU A 133 3.51 -31.55 12.09
CA LEU A 133 4.75 -30.84 11.81
C LEU A 133 4.42 -29.45 11.25
N SER A 134 4.92 -28.41 11.91
CA SER A 134 4.72 -27.02 11.50
C SER A 134 5.57 -26.66 10.28
N PRO A 135 5.18 -25.65 9.47
CA PRO A 135 5.97 -25.18 8.33
C PRO A 135 7.44 -24.91 8.66
N GLY A 136 7.71 -24.29 9.82
CA GLY A 136 9.06 -23.98 10.26
C GLY A 136 9.92 -25.21 10.58
N GLU A 137 9.33 -26.39 10.74
CA GLU A 137 10.05 -27.65 10.99
C GLU A 137 10.44 -28.37 9.71
N PHE A 138 9.67 -28.27 8.63
CA PHE A 138 9.92 -29.03 7.40
C PHE A 138 10.32 -28.17 6.20
N ILE A 139 9.81 -26.94 6.04
CA ILE A 139 10.10 -26.10 4.86
C ILE A 139 11.62 -25.83 4.75
N PRO A 140 12.33 -25.36 5.81
CA PRO A 140 13.76 -25.10 5.68
C PRO A 140 14.59 -26.34 5.30
N ILE A 141 14.14 -27.52 5.73
CA ILE A 141 14.78 -28.80 5.41
C ILE A 141 14.55 -29.17 3.94
N LEU A 142 13.32 -28.99 3.45
CA LEU A 142 12.98 -29.28 2.07
C LEU A 142 13.61 -28.26 1.11
N GLU A 143 13.77 -27.01 1.50
CA GLU A 143 14.54 -26.01 0.76
C GLU A 143 16.03 -26.39 0.69
N ASP A 144 16.66 -26.67 1.85
CA ASP A 144 18.07 -27.09 1.94
C ASP A 144 18.36 -28.37 1.11
N THR A 145 17.34 -29.20 0.88
CA THR A 145 17.44 -30.44 0.09
C THR A 145 16.84 -30.35 -1.32
N ARG A 146 16.35 -29.17 -1.73
CA ARG A 146 15.70 -28.92 -3.03
C ARG A 146 14.51 -29.85 -3.33
N LEU A 147 13.73 -30.17 -2.30
CA LEU A 147 12.55 -31.03 -2.37
C LEU A 147 11.24 -30.27 -2.13
N ILE A 148 11.29 -28.98 -1.79
CA ILE A 148 10.10 -28.19 -1.44
C ILE A 148 9.09 -28.08 -2.60
N TYR A 149 9.55 -28.06 -3.85
CA TYR A 149 8.69 -28.05 -5.04
C TYR A 149 7.65 -29.18 -5.08
N LYS A 150 7.96 -30.33 -4.44
CA LYS A 150 7.02 -31.44 -4.34
C LYS A 150 5.80 -31.07 -3.49
N VAL A 151 6.03 -30.36 -2.38
CA VAL A 151 4.96 -29.85 -1.51
C VAL A 151 4.18 -28.78 -2.24
N ASP A 152 4.85 -27.81 -2.86
CA ASP A 152 4.17 -26.66 -3.46
C ASP A 152 3.30 -27.07 -4.64
N LEU A 153 3.80 -27.96 -5.52
CA LEU A 153 2.99 -28.53 -6.60
C LEU A 153 1.80 -29.36 -6.08
N HIS A 154 1.99 -30.09 -4.98
CA HIS A 154 0.91 -30.84 -4.36
C HIS A 154 -0.15 -29.92 -3.72
N ILE A 155 0.27 -28.79 -3.13
CA ILE A 155 -0.65 -27.76 -2.61
C ILE A 155 -1.46 -27.13 -3.75
N VAL A 156 -0.85 -26.87 -4.91
CA VAL A 156 -1.58 -26.43 -6.11
C VAL A 156 -2.66 -27.44 -6.51
N ASP A 157 -2.35 -28.74 -6.52
CA ASP A 157 -3.33 -29.78 -6.83
C ASP A 157 -4.50 -29.79 -5.83
N ILE A 158 -4.21 -29.64 -4.53
CA ILE A 158 -5.24 -29.53 -3.46
C ILE A 158 -6.13 -28.31 -3.67
N ILE A 159 -5.55 -27.16 -4.01
CA ILE A 159 -6.27 -25.90 -4.26
C ILE A 159 -7.24 -26.06 -5.43
N LEU A 160 -6.77 -26.64 -6.54
CA LEU A 160 -7.59 -26.82 -7.75
C LEU A 160 -8.79 -27.73 -7.46
N GLU A 161 -8.59 -28.81 -6.71
CA GLU A 161 -9.68 -29.69 -6.28
C GLU A 161 -10.67 -28.95 -5.36
N ARG A 162 -10.15 -28.16 -4.42
CA ARG A 162 -10.94 -27.36 -3.48
C ARG A 162 -11.81 -26.33 -4.21
N MET A 163 -11.25 -25.60 -5.17
CA MET A 163 -11.99 -24.63 -5.99
C MET A 163 -13.14 -25.30 -6.75
N LYS A 164 -12.89 -26.47 -7.34
CA LYS A 164 -13.93 -27.23 -8.04
C LYS A 164 -15.08 -27.61 -7.09
N LYS A 165 -14.76 -28.18 -5.93
CA LYS A 165 -15.76 -28.53 -4.90
C LYS A 165 -16.55 -27.32 -4.41
N GLN A 166 -15.90 -26.16 -4.30
CA GLN A 166 -16.54 -24.93 -3.88
C GLN A 166 -17.55 -24.40 -4.90
N ARG A 167 -17.21 -24.45 -6.20
CA ARG A 167 -18.16 -24.13 -7.29
C ARG A 167 -19.35 -25.07 -7.30
N GLU A 168 -19.14 -26.37 -7.09
CA GLU A 168 -20.21 -27.37 -7.02
C GLU A 168 -21.19 -27.11 -5.87
N LYS A 169 -20.72 -26.48 -4.78
CA LYS A 169 -21.56 -26.04 -3.66
C LYS A 169 -22.27 -24.69 -3.91
N GLY A 170 -22.06 -24.05 -5.07
CA GLY A 170 -22.65 -22.75 -5.40
C GLY A 170 -22.10 -21.59 -4.57
N LEU A 171 -20.90 -21.75 -4.00
CA LEU A 171 -20.21 -20.67 -3.29
C LEU A 171 -19.32 -19.89 -4.26
N ASP A 172 -19.25 -18.58 -4.09
CA ASP A 172 -18.28 -17.74 -4.81
C ASP A 172 -16.86 -18.26 -4.57
N VAL A 173 -16.04 -18.23 -5.62
CA VAL A 173 -14.64 -18.65 -5.56
C VAL A 173 -13.77 -17.44 -5.78
N VAL A 174 -12.82 -17.26 -4.89
CA VAL A 174 -11.82 -16.19 -4.93
C VAL A 174 -10.44 -16.76 -5.26
N PRO A 175 -9.50 -15.94 -5.74
CA PRO A 175 -8.13 -16.38 -5.98
C PRO A 175 -7.48 -16.95 -4.72
N ILE A 176 -6.63 -17.95 -4.88
CA ILE A 176 -5.86 -18.56 -3.79
C ILE A 176 -4.38 -18.44 -4.10
N SER A 177 -3.60 -17.93 -3.14
CA SER A 177 -2.17 -17.80 -3.25
C SER A 177 -1.40 -19.03 -2.78
N VAL A 178 -0.27 -19.29 -3.45
CA VAL A 178 0.73 -20.29 -3.08
C VAL A 178 2.10 -19.63 -2.94
N ASN A 179 2.82 -20.02 -1.89
CA ASN A 179 4.17 -19.54 -1.62
C ASN A 179 5.17 -20.36 -2.44
N LEU A 180 6.09 -19.70 -3.13
CA LEU A 180 7.22 -20.34 -3.81
C LEU A 180 8.55 -19.85 -3.25
N SER A 181 9.43 -20.81 -2.92
CA SER A 181 10.81 -20.57 -2.55
C SER A 181 11.70 -20.37 -3.78
N ARG A 182 12.93 -19.88 -3.57
CA ARG A 182 13.94 -19.86 -4.65
C ARG A 182 14.22 -21.27 -5.18
N THR A 183 14.26 -22.25 -4.27
CA THR A 183 14.68 -23.61 -4.61
C THR A 183 13.69 -24.33 -5.52
N ASP A 184 12.44 -23.86 -5.61
CA ASP A 184 11.45 -24.37 -6.57
C ASP A 184 11.87 -24.10 -8.01
N PHE A 185 12.30 -22.87 -8.27
CA PHE A 185 12.80 -22.44 -9.57
C PHE A 185 14.14 -23.09 -9.93
N GLU A 186 14.95 -23.46 -8.93
CA GLU A 186 16.21 -24.19 -9.16
C GLU A 186 15.99 -25.69 -9.38
N ALA A 187 14.97 -26.28 -8.74
CA ALA A 187 14.72 -27.71 -8.78
C ALA A 187 14.04 -28.16 -10.08
N CYS A 188 13.13 -27.35 -10.62
CA CYS A 188 12.40 -27.68 -11.85
C CYS A 188 11.89 -26.43 -12.57
N ASN A 189 11.28 -26.62 -13.75
CA ASN A 189 10.57 -25.54 -14.44
C ASN A 189 9.19 -25.32 -13.80
N ILE A 190 9.20 -24.78 -12.57
CA ILE A 190 8.00 -24.63 -11.73
C ILE A 190 6.88 -23.85 -12.43
N VAL A 191 7.24 -22.87 -13.27
CA VAL A 191 6.29 -22.08 -14.05
C VAL A 191 5.46 -22.95 -14.99
N GLU A 192 6.11 -23.86 -15.74
CA GLU A 192 5.40 -24.77 -16.64
C GLU A 192 4.59 -25.82 -15.88
N GLU A 193 5.14 -26.33 -14.78
CA GLU A 193 4.46 -27.33 -13.94
C GLU A 193 3.15 -26.79 -13.36
N ILE A 194 3.15 -25.57 -12.82
CA ILE A 194 1.93 -24.91 -12.31
C ILE A 194 0.98 -24.59 -13.45
N LYS A 195 1.47 -23.98 -14.54
CA LYS A 195 0.66 -23.68 -15.73
C LYS A 195 -0.08 -24.91 -16.23
N ASN A 196 0.62 -26.04 -16.39
CA ASN A 196 0.03 -27.26 -16.94
C ASN A 196 -1.04 -27.85 -16.01
N ARG A 197 -0.85 -27.80 -14.68
CA ARG A 197 -1.87 -28.23 -13.69
C ARG A 197 -3.13 -27.38 -13.78
N VAL A 198 -2.96 -26.07 -13.78
CA VAL A 198 -4.06 -25.10 -13.82
C VAL A 198 -4.84 -25.21 -15.13
N ASP A 199 -4.14 -25.29 -16.26
CA ASP A 199 -4.74 -25.50 -17.59
C ASP A 199 -5.51 -26.82 -17.65
N THR A 200 -4.95 -27.91 -17.10
CA THR A 200 -5.59 -29.24 -17.08
C THR A 200 -6.85 -29.26 -16.21
N ALA A 201 -6.85 -28.52 -15.09
CA ALA A 201 -8.00 -28.40 -14.22
C ALA A 201 -9.12 -27.51 -14.80
N GLY A 202 -8.85 -26.76 -15.88
CA GLY A 202 -9.82 -25.84 -16.48
C GLY A 202 -10.12 -24.62 -15.58
N VAL A 203 -9.17 -24.23 -14.74
CA VAL A 203 -9.27 -23.06 -13.85
C VAL A 203 -8.61 -21.87 -14.54
N ALA A 204 -9.22 -20.68 -14.44
CA ALA A 204 -8.61 -19.46 -14.96
C ALA A 204 -7.33 -19.14 -14.19
N ARG A 205 -6.26 -18.74 -14.89
CA ARG A 205 -4.91 -18.63 -14.32
C ARG A 205 -4.80 -17.51 -13.27
N ASP A 206 -5.62 -16.48 -13.39
CA ASP A 206 -5.74 -15.38 -12.42
C ASP A 206 -6.38 -15.79 -11.08
N MET A 207 -6.91 -17.02 -10.98
CA MET A 207 -7.38 -17.62 -9.73
C MET A 207 -6.24 -18.21 -8.89
N ILE A 208 -5.06 -18.42 -9.47
CA ILE A 208 -3.89 -18.84 -8.71
C ILE A 208 -2.91 -17.68 -8.64
N THR A 209 -2.60 -17.27 -7.43
CA THR A 209 -1.66 -16.20 -7.15
C THR A 209 -0.34 -16.81 -6.70
N ILE A 210 0.77 -16.31 -7.21
CA ILE A 210 2.11 -16.76 -6.82
C ILE A 210 2.70 -15.74 -5.84
N GLU A 211 3.05 -16.18 -4.64
CA GLU A 211 3.74 -15.37 -3.64
C GLU A 211 5.23 -15.69 -3.62
N ILE A 212 6.06 -14.64 -3.67
CA ILE A 212 7.52 -14.75 -3.67
C ILE A 212 8.08 -13.74 -2.66
N THR A 213 8.89 -14.21 -1.72
CA THR A 213 9.47 -13.33 -0.68
C THR A 213 10.55 -12.40 -1.23
N GLU A 214 10.74 -11.24 -0.60
CA GLU A 214 11.80 -10.27 -0.93
C GLU A 214 13.19 -10.92 -0.98
N SER A 215 13.47 -11.81 -0.03
CA SER A 215 14.77 -12.49 0.09
C SER A 215 15.07 -13.45 -1.07
N VAL A 216 14.03 -14.06 -1.65
CA VAL A 216 14.13 -14.98 -2.79
C VAL A 216 14.55 -14.23 -4.05
N VAL A 217 14.09 -12.99 -4.23
CA VAL A 217 14.43 -12.15 -5.39
C VAL A 217 15.89 -11.70 -5.36
N GLY A 218 16.39 -11.22 -4.21
CA GLY A 218 17.69 -10.54 -4.13
C GLY A 218 18.94 -11.37 -4.45
N GLY A 219 18.88 -12.71 -4.41
CA GLY A 219 20.05 -13.57 -4.62
C GLY A 219 20.32 -13.99 -6.07
N ASN A 220 19.35 -13.85 -6.97
CA ASN A 220 19.55 -14.02 -8.42
C ASN A 220 18.51 -13.21 -9.19
N PHE A 221 18.71 -11.89 -9.18
CA PHE A 221 17.73 -10.90 -9.61
C PHE A 221 17.24 -11.11 -11.06
N ASP A 222 18.14 -11.22 -12.04
CA ASP A 222 17.79 -11.35 -13.45
C ASP A 222 17.00 -12.65 -13.74
N PHE A 223 17.42 -13.76 -13.13
CA PHE A 223 16.74 -15.03 -13.25
C PHE A 223 15.31 -14.94 -12.70
N MET A 224 15.14 -14.39 -11.49
CA MET A 224 13.83 -14.26 -10.87
C MET A 224 12.92 -13.31 -11.66
N LYS A 225 13.45 -12.20 -12.19
CA LYS A 225 12.73 -11.28 -13.06
C LYS A 225 12.17 -11.97 -14.30
N GLU A 226 12.95 -12.84 -14.93
CA GLU A 226 12.48 -13.67 -16.04
C GLU A 226 11.32 -14.59 -15.62
N GLN A 227 11.45 -15.29 -14.49
CA GLN A 227 10.41 -16.22 -14.02
C GLN A 227 9.09 -15.52 -13.67
N ILE A 228 9.15 -14.36 -13.01
CA ILE A 228 7.96 -13.55 -12.70
C ILE A 228 7.29 -13.08 -13.99
N THR A 229 8.07 -12.56 -14.94
CA THR A 229 7.55 -12.14 -16.24
C THR A 229 6.89 -13.30 -16.98
N ARG A 230 7.44 -14.52 -16.89
CA ARG A 230 6.83 -15.72 -17.48
C ARG A 230 5.47 -16.04 -16.85
N PHE A 231 5.35 -16.01 -15.52
CA PHE A 231 4.06 -16.21 -14.83
C PHE A 231 3.02 -15.18 -15.29
N GLN A 232 3.40 -13.90 -15.30
CA GLN A 232 2.51 -12.81 -15.70
C GLN A 232 2.09 -12.89 -17.17
N ASN A 233 3.01 -13.24 -18.07
CA ASN A 233 2.70 -13.48 -19.49
C ASN A 233 1.71 -14.64 -19.68
N TYR A 234 1.70 -15.62 -18.78
CA TYR A 234 0.69 -16.67 -18.79
C TYR A 234 -0.65 -16.22 -18.19
N GLY A 235 -0.71 -15.09 -17.47
CA GLY A 235 -1.91 -14.55 -16.84
C GLY A 235 -2.04 -14.90 -15.35
N PHE A 236 -0.97 -15.36 -14.71
CA PHE A 236 -0.92 -15.50 -13.25
C PHE A 236 -0.60 -14.14 -12.62
N LYS A 237 -1.15 -13.89 -11.42
CA LYS A 237 -0.73 -12.77 -10.58
C LYS A 237 0.48 -13.16 -9.76
N VAL A 238 1.43 -12.25 -9.61
CA VAL A 238 2.62 -12.46 -8.79
C VAL A 238 2.71 -11.37 -7.72
N TRP A 239 2.74 -11.80 -6.47
CA TRP A 239 2.76 -10.96 -5.29
C TRP A 239 4.14 -11.01 -4.65
N MET A 240 4.60 -9.86 -4.18
CA MET A 240 5.80 -9.77 -3.36
C MET A 240 5.42 -9.93 -1.90
N ASP A 241 5.93 -10.99 -1.28
CA ASP A 241 5.69 -11.33 0.11
C ASP A 241 6.80 -10.81 1.05
N ASP A 242 6.48 -10.67 2.34
CA ASP A 242 7.42 -10.24 3.39
C ASP A 242 8.13 -8.90 3.11
N PHE A 243 7.48 -7.96 2.41
CA PHE A 243 8.09 -6.67 2.06
C PHE A 243 8.48 -5.89 3.31
N GLY A 244 9.73 -5.42 3.37
CA GLY A 244 10.27 -4.67 4.50
C GLY A 244 11.01 -5.54 5.53
N SER A 245 11.13 -6.83 5.28
CA SER A 245 11.99 -7.74 6.03
C SER A 245 13.45 -7.76 5.54
N GLY A 246 13.70 -7.35 4.28
CA GLY A 246 15.01 -7.31 3.62
C GLY A 246 15.62 -5.91 3.45
N TYR A 247 16.77 -5.85 2.75
CA TYR A 247 17.66 -4.67 2.71
C TYR A 247 17.66 -3.87 1.39
N SER A 248 16.85 -4.19 0.37
CA SER A 248 16.95 -3.53 -0.95
C SER A 248 15.63 -3.48 -1.74
N SER A 249 14.51 -3.25 -1.05
CA SER A 249 13.18 -3.44 -1.62
C SER A 249 12.73 -2.36 -2.65
N LEU A 250 13.33 -1.17 -2.64
CA LEU A 250 12.97 -0.10 -3.59
C LEU A 250 13.53 -0.32 -4.99
N ASP A 251 14.77 -0.81 -5.11
CA ASP A 251 15.37 -1.13 -6.40
C ASP A 251 14.59 -2.29 -7.07
N LEU A 252 14.10 -3.25 -6.27
CA LEU A 252 13.23 -4.33 -6.74
C LEU A 252 11.94 -3.78 -7.35
N LEU A 253 11.28 -2.84 -6.67
CA LEU A 253 10.04 -2.22 -7.15
C LEU A 253 10.22 -1.37 -8.41
N GLN A 254 11.41 -0.82 -8.62
CA GLN A 254 11.71 -0.05 -9.82
C GLN A 254 11.83 -0.95 -11.06
N GLU A 255 12.39 -2.14 -10.89
CA GLU A 255 12.78 -3.01 -12.00
C GLU A 255 11.82 -4.18 -12.25
N MET A 256 11.00 -4.55 -11.26
CA MET A 256 10.07 -5.67 -11.33
C MET A 256 8.65 -5.17 -11.10
N GLN A 257 7.75 -5.59 -11.98
CA GLN A 257 6.33 -5.29 -11.86
C GLN A 257 5.67 -6.40 -11.07
N PHE A 258 5.29 -6.13 -9.83
CA PHE A 258 4.45 -7.01 -9.03
C PHE A 258 3.00 -6.56 -9.11
N ASP A 259 2.07 -7.50 -9.06
CA ASP A 259 0.63 -7.20 -9.04
C ASP A 259 0.20 -6.68 -7.67
N LEU A 260 0.90 -7.10 -6.61
CA LEU A 260 0.59 -6.75 -5.22
C LEU A 260 1.83 -6.83 -4.31
N ILE A 261 1.86 -5.98 -3.29
CA ILE A 261 2.84 -6.01 -2.19
C ILE A 261 2.15 -6.44 -0.89
N LYS A 262 2.67 -7.48 -0.23
CA LYS A 262 2.27 -7.87 1.14
C LYS A 262 3.26 -7.25 2.12
N PHE A 263 2.78 -6.34 2.95
CA PHE A 263 3.55 -5.71 4.02
C PHE A 263 3.62 -6.62 5.24
N ASP A 264 4.85 -6.98 5.64
CA ASP A 264 5.14 -7.87 6.78
C ASP A 264 4.46 -7.41 8.08
N MET A 265 3.98 -8.36 8.87
CA MET A 265 3.35 -8.15 10.18
C MET A 265 4.12 -7.25 11.16
N ARG A 266 5.43 -7.07 11.00
CA ARG A 266 6.29 -6.16 11.78
C ARG A 266 5.79 -4.72 11.74
N PHE A 267 5.19 -4.28 10.64
CA PHE A 267 4.57 -2.97 10.55
C PHE A 267 3.39 -2.83 11.54
N MET A 268 2.59 -3.88 11.68
CA MET A 268 1.47 -3.92 12.64
C MET A 268 1.93 -4.09 14.09
N ARG A 269 2.99 -4.85 14.35
CA ARG A 269 3.54 -5.02 15.71
C ARG A 269 3.99 -3.71 16.35
N GLN A 270 4.42 -2.74 15.55
CA GLN A 270 4.88 -1.43 16.05
C GLN A 270 3.79 -0.36 16.05
N PHE A 271 2.58 -0.68 15.56
CA PHE A 271 1.49 0.26 15.28
C PHE A 271 1.13 1.14 16.50
N ASP A 272 0.90 0.52 17.65
CA ASP A 272 0.48 1.23 18.87
C ASP A 272 1.65 1.99 19.53
N SER A 273 2.86 1.44 19.45
CA SER A 273 4.04 1.97 20.13
C SER A 273 4.77 3.10 19.40
N SER A 274 4.55 3.28 18.09
CA SER A 274 5.37 4.15 17.25
C SER A 274 4.54 4.96 16.24
N PRO A 275 4.30 6.26 16.49
CA PRO A 275 3.73 7.16 15.49
C PRO A 275 4.55 7.18 14.19
N ARG A 276 5.87 7.02 14.29
CA ARG A 276 6.78 6.94 13.14
C ARG A 276 6.47 5.74 12.24
N SER A 277 6.12 4.59 12.80
CA SER A 277 5.81 3.39 12.00
C SER A 277 4.51 3.57 11.20
N ARG A 278 3.53 4.33 11.74
CA ARG A 278 2.31 4.71 11.00
C ARG A 278 2.59 5.64 9.83
N VAL A 279 3.47 6.63 10.00
CA VAL A 279 3.89 7.54 8.91
C VAL A 279 4.61 6.75 7.82
N ILE A 280 5.59 5.91 8.18
CA ILE A 280 6.33 5.09 7.22
C ILE A 280 5.38 4.21 6.41
N LEU A 281 4.46 3.50 7.06
CA LEU A 281 3.51 2.64 6.37
C LEU A 281 2.59 3.43 5.42
N THR A 282 2.19 4.65 5.81
CA THR A 282 1.34 5.50 4.95
C THR A 282 2.08 5.93 3.68
N GLU A 283 3.35 6.34 3.80
CA GLU A 283 4.16 6.71 2.63
C GLU A 283 4.47 5.51 1.73
N LEU A 284 4.72 4.33 2.31
CA LEU A 284 4.89 3.10 1.53
C LEU A 284 3.61 2.72 0.78
N MET A 285 2.44 2.89 1.42
CA MET A 285 1.14 2.67 0.78
C MET A 285 0.93 3.60 -0.41
N ARG A 286 1.26 4.88 -0.23
CA ARG A 286 1.17 5.92 -1.26
C ARG A 286 2.10 5.64 -2.44
N MET A 287 3.32 5.19 -2.16
CA MET A 287 4.26 4.77 -3.20
C MET A 287 3.72 3.59 -4.00
N ALA A 288 3.23 2.53 -3.34
CA ALA A 288 2.66 1.36 -4.00
C ALA A 288 1.49 1.76 -4.92
N GLN A 289 0.57 2.60 -4.43
CA GLN A 289 -0.54 3.15 -5.22
C GLN A 289 -0.06 3.95 -6.43
N SER A 290 0.99 4.78 -6.26
CA SER A 290 1.56 5.60 -7.35
C SER A 290 2.21 4.75 -8.43
N LEU A 291 2.71 3.56 -8.07
CA LEU A 291 3.23 2.57 -9.01
C LEU A 291 2.12 1.69 -9.62
N GLY A 292 0.86 1.87 -9.22
CA GLY A 292 -0.28 1.07 -9.67
C GLY A 292 -0.32 -0.33 -9.06
N ILE A 293 0.36 -0.56 -7.94
CA ILE A 293 0.49 -1.87 -7.28
C ILE A 293 -0.52 -1.98 -6.14
N GLU A 294 -1.23 -3.12 -6.06
CA GLU A 294 -2.13 -3.40 -4.94
C GLU A 294 -1.36 -3.67 -3.64
N THR A 295 -2.06 -3.60 -2.51
CA THR A 295 -1.43 -3.74 -1.19
C THR A 295 -2.24 -4.62 -0.25
N VAL A 296 -1.54 -5.55 0.41
CA VAL A 296 -2.04 -6.31 1.56
C VAL A 296 -1.18 -5.91 2.76
N CYS A 297 -1.81 -5.71 3.92
CA CYS A 297 -1.06 -5.64 5.17
C CYS A 297 -1.38 -6.85 6.05
N GLU A 298 -0.33 -7.51 6.51
CA GLU A 298 -0.42 -8.71 7.33
C GLU A 298 -0.38 -8.41 8.83
N GLY A 299 -0.77 -9.39 9.64
CA GLY A 299 -0.70 -9.30 11.10
C GLY A 299 -1.71 -8.32 11.68
N VAL A 300 -2.85 -8.11 11.02
CA VAL A 300 -3.95 -7.31 11.57
C VAL A 300 -4.62 -8.06 12.72
N GLU A 301 -4.53 -7.52 13.93
CA GLU A 301 -5.03 -8.12 15.17
C GLU A 301 -6.17 -7.33 15.80
N THR A 302 -6.30 -6.02 15.49
CA THR A 302 -7.30 -5.15 16.12
C THR A 302 -8.16 -4.40 15.10
N ALA A 303 -9.39 -4.05 15.52
CA ALA A 303 -10.28 -3.21 14.72
C ALA A 303 -9.68 -1.82 14.43
N GLN A 304 -8.85 -1.29 15.34
CA GLN A 304 -8.17 -0.01 15.18
C GLN A 304 -7.12 -0.06 14.05
N GLN A 305 -6.30 -1.11 14.01
CA GLN A 305 -5.38 -1.34 12.89
C GLN A 305 -6.15 -1.46 11.57
N ALA A 306 -7.25 -2.20 11.58
CA ALA A 306 -8.08 -2.42 10.39
C ALA A 306 -8.81 -1.14 9.92
N SER A 307 -9.17 -0.21 10.82
CA SER A 307 -9.68 1.12 10.46
C SER A 307 -8.58 1.96 9.84
N PHE A 308 -7.41 2.03 10.49
CA PHE A 308 -6.28 2.82 10.01
C PHE A 308 -5.81 2.38 8.61
N LEU A 309 -5.61 1.08 8.39
CA LEU A 309 -5.24 0.53 7.08
C LEU A 309 -6.28 0.88 6.02
N SER A 310 -7.55 0.79 6.38
CA SER A 310 -8.67 1.21 5.55
C SER A 310 -8.75 2.73 5.37
N GLU A 311 -8.02 3.57 6.09
CA GLU A 311 -8.02 5.03 5.87
C GLU A 311 -6.89 5.43 4.93
N ILE A 312 -5.71 4.82 5.08
CA ILE A 312 -4.53 5.09 4.24
C ILE A 312 -4.58 4.44 2.85
N GLY A 313 -5.66 3.72 2.52
CA GLY A 313 -5.89 3.13 1.20
C GLY A 313 -5.25 1.75 1.01
N CYS A 314 -5.10 0.97 2.10
CA CYS A 314 -4.74 -0.44 2.00
C CYS A 314 -5.85 -1.22 1.27
N THR A 315 -5.51 -1.94 0.20
CA THR A 315 -6.54 -2.60 -0.60
C THR A 315 -7.11 -3.85 0.06
N LYS A 316 -6.25 -4.62 0.73
CA LYS A 316 -6.56 -5.91 1.33
C LYS A 316 -5.91 -6.02 2.70
N MET A 317 -6.46 -6.85 3.59
CA MET A 317 -5.94 -7.04 4.94
C MET A 317 -5.95 -8.52 5.31
N GLN A 318 -4.93 -8.94 6.04
CA GLN A 318 -4.81 -10.31 6.51
C GLN A 318 -4.36 -10.32 7.98
N GLY A 319 -4.98 -11.17 8.80
CA GLY A 319 -4.57 -11.30 10.19
C GLY A 319 -5.61 -11.96 11.08
N TYR A 320 -5.23 -12.21 12.33
CA TYR A 320 -6.03 -12.95 13.30
C TYR A 320 -7.28 -12.20 13.78
N PHE A 321 -7.36 -10.90 13.52
CA PHE A 321 -8.60 -10.14 13.67
C PHE A 321 -9.75 -10.74 12.84
N PHE A 322 -9.44 -11.28 11.65
CA PHE A 322 -10.43 -11.90 10.76
C PHE A 322 -10.52 -13.41 10.98
N SER A 323 -9.41 -14.12 10.78
CA SER A 323 -9.31 -15.54 11.05
C SER A 323 -7.84 -15.97 11.09
N LYS A 324 -7.57 -17.00 11.89
CA LYS A 324 -6.36 -17.81 11.77
C LYS A 324 -6.45 -18.69 10.51
N PRO A 325 -5.32 -19.26 10.04
CA PRO A 325 -5.34 -20.35 9.07
C PRO A 325 -6.19 -21.51 9.60
N ILE A 326 -7.16 -21.96 8.82
CA ILE A 326 -8.08 -23.04 9.18
C ILE A 326 -8.17 -24.08 8.06
N PRO A 327 -8.44 -25.36 8.37
CA PRO A 327 -8.61 -26.39 7.36
C PRO A 327 -9.91 -26.16 6.57
N VAL A 328 -10.00 -26.71 5.36
CA VAL A 328 -11.15 -26.50 4.46
C VAL A 328 -12.47 -26.96 5.07
N GLU A 329 -12.44 -28.01 5.89
CA GLU A 329 -13.60 -28.55 6.57
C GLU A 329 -14.20 -27.52 7.55
N GLU A 330 -13.37 -26.75 8.23
CA GLU A 330 -13.83 -25.68 9.12
C GLU A 330 -14.43 -24.51 8.33
N ILE A 331 -13.91 -24.22 7.13
CA ILE A 331 -14.51 -23.21 6.24
C ILE A 331 -15.94 -23.64 5.90
N TRP A 332 -16.12 -24.88 5.44
CA TRP A 332 -17.45 -25.39 5.10
C TRP A 332 -18.41 -25.40 6.30
N ASP A 333 -17.95 -25.84 7.47
CA ASP A 333 -18.74 -25.83 8.70
C ASP A 333 -19.19 -24.41 9.09
N ARG A 334 -18.34 -23.39 8.91
CA ARG A 334 -18.72 -21.99 9.13
C ARG A 334 -19.82 -21.52 8.18
N TYR A 335 -19.78 -21.94 6.90
CA TYR A 335 -20.83 -21.66 5.92
C TYR A 335 -22.15 -22.35 6.26
N ASP A 336 -22.09 -23.63 6.62
CA ASP A 336 -23.27 -24.42 7.00
C ASP A 336 -23.95 -23.85 8.25
N LYS A 337 -23.17 -23.25 9.16
CA LYS A 337 -23.66 -22.59 10.39
C LYS A 337 -24.05 -21.13 10.22
N GLY A 338 -23.80 -20.51 9.06
CA GLY A 338 -24.12 -19.09 8.83
C GLY A 338 -23.24 -18.09 9.61
N ILE A 339 -22.05 -18.50 10.08
CA ILE A 339 -21.13 -17.68 10.89
C ILE A 339 -19.87 -17.23 10.12
N GLN A 340 -19.88 -17.41 8.80
CA GLN A 340 -18.79 -17.05 7.90
C GLN A 340 -18.62 -15.54 7.70
N ILE A 341 -17.42 -15.11 7.30
CA ILE A 341 -17.16 -13.75 6.80
C ILE A 341 -17.86 -13.52 5.45
N GLY A 342 -17.99 -14.56 4.62
CA GLY A 342 -18.53 -14.50 3.26
C GLY A 342 -17.45 -14.14 2.21
N PHE A 343 -17.53 -14.75 1.03
CA PHE A 343 -16.67 -14.42 -0.11
C PHE A 343 -17.15 -13.14 -0.81
N GLU A 344 -16.20 -12.41 -1.40
CA GLU A 344 -16.46 -11.27 -2.29
C GLU A 344 -17.02 -11.80 -3.61
N ASN A 345 -18.05 -11.12 -4.14
CA ASN A 345 -18.55 -11.41 -5.47
C ASN A 345 -17.46 -11.04 -6.50
N PRO A 346 -16.98 -12.00 -7.32
CA PRO A 346 -15.94 -11.74 -8.31
C PRO A 346 -16.27 -10.60 -9.28
N ASP A 347 -17.54 -10.42 -9.63
CA ASP A 347 -18.00 -9.36 -10.54
C ASP A 347 -17.90 -7.96 -9.92
N GLU A 348 -17.80 -7.86 -8.58
CA GLU A 348 -17.62 -6.59 -7.86
C GLU A 348 -16.17 -6.32 -7.46
N ALA A 349 -15.24 -7.26 -7.70
CA ALA A 349 -13.88 -7.20 -7.17
C ALA A 349 -13.12 -5.94 -7.62
N ASP A 350 -13.22 -5.57 -8.90
CA ASP A 350 -12.56 -4.37 -9.45
C ASP A 350 -13.15 -3.08 -8.86
N TYR A 351 -14.47 -3.04 -8.65
CA TYR A 351 -15.13 -1.92 -8.01
C TYR A 351 -14.57 -1.73 -6.59
N HIS A 352 -14.58 -2.79 -5.77
CA HIS A 352 -14.10 -2.73 -4.39
C HIS A 352 -12.59 -2.45 -4.32
N LYS A 353 -11.80 -2.96 -5.26
CA LYS A 353 -10.38 -2.62 -5.40
C LYS A 353 -10.16 -1.11 -5.56
N ILE A 354 -10.86 -0.47 -6.51
CA ILE A 354 -10.71 0.96 -6.79
C ILE A 354 -11.10 1.81 -5.57
N ILE A 355 -12.26 1.51 -4.97
CA ILE A 355 -12.72 2.30 -3.82
C ILE A 355 -11.88 2.03 -2.57
N SER A 356 -11.20 0.88 -2.45
CA SER A 356 -10.27 0.56 -1.37
C SER A 356 -8.92 1.27 -1.50
N SER A 357 -8.43 1.51 -2.72
CA SER A 357 -7.09 2.07 -2.96
C SER A 357 -7.00 3.59 -2.76
N ILE A 358 -8.11 4.28 -2.50
CA ILE A 358 -8.08 5.74 -2.28
C ILE A 358 -7.49 6.03 -0.89
N ASN A 359 -6.43 6.83 -0.82
CA ASN A 359 -5.90 7.35 0.45
C ASN A 359 -6.74 8.54 0.93
N LEU A 360 -7.27 8.48 2.16
CA LEU A 360 -8.12 9.52 2.74
C LEU A 360 -7.36 10.58 3.53
N TYR A 361 -6.02 10.50 3.54
CA TYR A 361 -5.12 11.52 4.12
C TYR A 361 -4.50 12.44 3.06
N ASP A 362 -4.75 12.17 1.77
CA ASP A 362 -4.10 12.86 0.67
C ASP A 362 -5.12 13.40 -0.35
N LEU A 363 -5.15 14.73 -0.53
CA LEU A 363 -5.96 15.39 -1.56
C LEU A 363 -5.51 15.03 -2.99
N ARG A 364 -4.26 14.60 -3.24
CA ARG A 364 -3.77 14.20 -4.60
C ARG A 364 -4.60 13.10 -5.22
N SER A 365 -5.19 12.23 -4.39
CA SER A 365 -6.11 11.19 -4.85
C SER A 365 -7.35 11.75 -5.56
N VAL A 366 -7.65 13.05 -5.40
CA VAL A 366 -8.75 13.79 -6.04
C VAL A 366 -8.29 15.06 -6.81
N SER A 367 -7.14 15.68 -6.49
CA SER A 367 -6.44 16.73 -7.26
C SER A 367 -5.05 17.12 -6.67
N ILE A 368 -4.07 17.43 -7.53
CA ILE A 368 -2.60 17.58 -7.35
C ILE A 368 -2.13 18.56 -6.23
N GLU A 369 -1.15 18.13 -5.38
CA GLU A 369 -0.45 18.87 -4.29
C GLU A 369 0.80 19.68 -4.76
N GLU A 370 1.62 20.42 -3.97
CA GLU A 370 2.14 20.32 -2.58
C GLU A 370 2.77 21.66 -2.16
N SER A 371 2.74 22.02 -0.87
CA SER A 371 3.81 22.82 -0.26
C SER A 371 4.00 22.44 1.21
N GLU A 372 5.25 22.18 1.58
CA GLU A 372 5.71 21.86 2.93
C GLU A 372 5.37 22.97 3.93
N SER A 373 4.68 22.59 4.99
CA SER A 373 4.89 23.16 6.32
C SER A 373 4.55 22.07 7.33
N SER A 374 5.34 21.95 8.40
CA SER A 374 5.23 20.94 9.47
C SER A 374 3.80 20.52 9.83
N ILE A 375 3.40 19.31 9.44
CA ILE A 375 2.02 18.79 9.55
C ILE A 375 1.92 17.82 10.74
N HIS A 376 0.96 18.06 11.63
CA HIS A 376 0.33 16.99 12.40
C HIS A 376 -0.33 16.02 11.40
N TYR A 377 0.39 15.01 10.94
CA TYR A 377 0.03 14.12 9.81
C TYR A 377 -1.40 13.53 9.83
N PHE A 378 -2.04 13.50 11.00
CA PHE A 378 -3.40 12.97 11.20
C PHE A 378 -4.48 14.03 11.46
N ASP A 379 -4.13 15.32 11.45
CA ASP A 379 -5.09 16.44 11.41
C ASP A 379 -5.39 16.78 9.94
N SER A 380 -5.88 15.77 9.21
CA SER A 380 -6.15 15.84 7.77
C SER A 380 -7.50 16.45 7.45
N MET A 381 -7.65 16.97 6.23
CA MET A 381 -8.93 17.46 5.71
C MET A 381 -10.02 16.37 5.80
N PRO A 382 -11.28 16.68 6.20
CA PRO A 382 -12.31 15.67 6.32
C PRO A 382 -12.64 15.02 4.96
N MET A 383 -12.46 13.71 4.83
CA MET A 383 -12.71 12.96 3.59
C MET A 383 -13.48 11.65 3.80
N ALA A 384 -14.33 11.30 2.82
CA ALA A 384 -15.09 10.06 2.78
C ALA A 384 -15.29 9.49 1.37
N ILE A 385 -15.53 8.18 1.29
CA ILE A 385 -16.09 7.49 0.14
C ILE A 385 -17.54 7.15 0.46
N VAL A 386 -18.44 7.57 -0.42
CA VAL A 386 -19.88 7.46 -0.25
C VAL A 386 -20.48 6.69 -1.43
N GLU A 387 -21.27 5.68 -1.14
CA GLU A 387 -22.11 4.96 -2.10
C GLU A 387 -23.49 5.62 -2.21
N TYR A 388 -23.98 5.78 -3.44
CA TYR A 388 -25.29 6.36 -3.72
C TYR A 388 -25.97 5.67 -4.92
N ASP A 389 -27.24 5.31 -4.76
CA ASP A 389 -28.05 4.58 -5.74
C ASP A 389 -29.41 5.24 -6.07
N SER A 390 -29.47 6.58 -5.99
CA SER A 390 -30.68 7.42 -6.13
C SER A 390 -31.66 7.39 -4.95
N THR A 391 -31.76 6.27 -4.23
CA THR A 391 -32.71 6.08 -3.12
C THR A 391 -32.08 6.23 -1.76
N ALA A 392 -30.84 5.77 -1.62
CA ALA A 392 -30.14 5.79 -0.35
C ALA A 392 -28.66 6.14 -0.54
N MET A 393 -28.06 6.56 0.55
CA MET A 393 -26.65 6.85 0.67
C MET A 393 -26.02 5.99 1.77
N LYS A 394 -24.76 5.60 1.59
CA LYS A 394 -23.96 4.91 2.60
C LYS A 394 -22.53 5.42 2.61
N ILE A 395 -22.02 5.82 3.78
CA ILE A 395 -20.59 6.10 3.94
C ILE A 395 -19.84 4.76 4.02
N VAL A 396 -19.00 4.46 3.03
CA VAL A 396 -18.25 3.19 2.93
C VAL A 396 -16.93 3.29 3.71
N ARG A 397 -16.23 4.41 3.57
CA ARG A 397 -14.95 4.70 4.23
C ARG A 397 -14.89 6.18 4.57
N CYS A 398 -14.22 6.55 5.65
CA CYS A 398 -13.92 7.94 5.95
C CYS A 398 -12.73 8.06 6.91
N ASN A 399 -12.02 9.18 6.88
CA ASN A 399 -10.94 9.45 7.83
C ASN A 399 -11.51 9.91 9.19
N LYS A 400 -10.63 10.06 10.18
CA LYS A 400 -11.00 10.48 11.54
C LYS A 400 -11.70 11.85 11.55
N THR A 401 -11.15 12.83 10.85
CA THR A 401 -11.69 14.20 10.79
C THR A 401 -13.09 14.24 10.18
N TYR A 402 -13.39 13.39 9.19
CA TYR A 402 -14.74 13.30 8.62
C TYR A 402 -15.75 12.68 9.60
N ARG A 403 -15.36 11.69 10.41
CA ARG A 403 -16.24 11.19 11.48
C ARG A 403 -16.58 12.29 12.48
N GLU A 404 -15.59 13.08 12.88
CA GLU A 404 -15.79 14.23 13.76
C GLU A 404 -16.70 15.28 13.10
N PHE A 405 -16.50 15.58 11.81
CA PHE A 405 -17.36 16.47 11.03
C PHE A 405 -18.82 15.99 10.99
N VAL A 406 -19.07 14.73 10.61
CA VAL A 406 -20.43 14.17 10.53
C VAL A 406 -21.11 14.19 11.90
N SER A 407 -20.39 13.82 12.96
CA SER A 407 -20.93 13.83 14.32
C SER A 407 -21.31 15.23 14.83
N ARG A 408 -20.64 16.26 14.32
CA ARG A 408 -20.85 17.66 14.72
C ARG A 408 -21.92 18.37 13.90
N PHE A 409 -21.99 18.12 12.60
CA PHE A 409 -22.78 18.93 11.66
C PHE A 409 -23.95 18.20 10.99
N LEU A 410 -23.93 16.86 10.91
CA LEU A 410 -24.89 16.11 10.10
C LEU A 410 -25.82 15.18 10.90
N GLU A 411 -25.66 15.07 12.23
CA GLU A 411 -26.46 14.18 13.10
C GLU A 411 -26.70 12.77 12.50
N MET A 412 -25.71 12.23 11.77
CA MET A 412 -25.77 10.87 11.20
C MET A 412 -25.14 9.89 12.18
N GLU A 413 -25.81 8.75 12.41
CA GLU A 413 -25.48 7.87 13.54
C GLU A 413 -24.24 6.98 13.32
N SER A 414 -23.81 6.67 12.09
CA SER A 414 -22.59 5.85 11.92
C SER A 414 -22.04 5.75 10.48
N VAL A 415 -20.76 5.39 10.36
CA VAL A 415 -20.17 4.88 9.12
C VAL A 415 -20.75 3.50 8.82
N GLY A 416 -21.24 3.28 7.59
CA GLY A 416 -21.80 2.00 7.15
C GLY A 416 -23.32 1.86 7.27
N SER A 417 -24.02 2.77 7.98
CA SER A 417 -25.49 2.81 7.95
C SER A 417 -25.99 3.36 6.61
N ARG A 418 -27.03 2.70 6.07
CA ARG A 418 -27.72 3.12 4.85
C ARG A 418 -28.81 4.11 5.24
N GLU A 419 -28.70 5.35 4.78
CA GLU A 419 -29.68 6.40 5.05
C GLU A 419 -30.54 6.67 3.82
N ASP A 420 -31.86 6.78 4.04
CA ASP A 420 -32.82 7.11 2.99
C ASP A 420 -32.67 8.59 2.59
N MET A 421 -32.56 8.84 1.29
CA MET A 421 -32.40 10.19 0.77
C MET A 421 -33.62 11.07 1.04
N ALA A 422 -34.80 10.49 1.23
CA ALA A 422 -35.99 11.24 1.65
C ALA A 422 -35.83 11.80 3.07
N ASP A 423 -35.11 11.11 3.95
CA ASP A 423 -34.84 11.57 5.31
C ASP A 423 -33.66 12.56 5.33
N VAL A 424 -32.61 12.31 4.54
CA VAL A 424 -31.49 13.25 4.35
C VAL A 424 -31.96 14.57 3.76
N ALA A 425 -32.90 14.56 2.81
CA ALA A 425 -33.45 15.78 2.20
C ALA A 425 -34.46 16.52 3.09
N ARG A 426 -35.06 15.84 4.08
CA ARG A 426 -35.98 16.47 5.06
C ARG A 426 -35.24 17.18 6.18
N LYS A 427 -34.03 16.74 6.52
CA LYS A 427 -33.11 17.49 7.35
C LYS A 427 -32.63 18.70 6.52
N ASN A 428 -32.95 19.92 6.94
CA ASN A 428 -32.70 21.16 6.17
C ASN A 428 -31.23 21.38 5.75
N THR A 429 -30.30 20.60 6.31
CA THR A 429 -28.83 20.62 6.16
C THR A 429 -28.26 19.63 5.13
N GLY A 430 -29.09 18.91 4.37
CA GLY A 430 -28.62 17.90 3.39
C GLY A 430 -29.13 18.04 1.95
N SER A 431 -29.92 19.08 1.66
CA SER A 431 -30.55 19.25 0.33
C SER A 431 -29.54 19.60 -0.76
N GLY A 432 -28.49 20.37 -0.42
CA GLY A 432 -27.41 20.74 -1.32
C GLY A 432 -26.53 19.54 -1.63
N PHE A 433 -26.17 18.78 -0.60
CA PHE A 433 -25.39 17.55 -0.73
C PHE A 433 -26.07 16.48 -1.59
N ALA A 434 -27.36 16.22 -1.35
CA ALA A 434 -28.16 15.28 -2.16
C ALA A 434 -28.26 15.71 -3.63
N SER A 435 -28.42 17.02 -3.88
CA SER A 435 -28.44 17.59 -5.22
C SER A 435 -27.09 17.43 -5.93
N ALA A 436 -25.98 17.65 -5.22
CA ALA A 436 -24.64 17.50 -5.76
C ALA A 436 -24.32 16.04 -6.15
N LEU A 437 -24.73 15.05 -5.34
CA LEU A 437 -24.61 13.64 -5.70
C LEU A 437 -25.43 13.31 -6.95
N ARG A 438 -26.67 13.82 -7.06
CA ARG A 438 -27.51 13.62 -8.24
C ARG A 438 -26.88 14.22 -9.50
N ARG A 439 -26.37 15.46 -9.43
CA ARG A 439 -25.66 16.11 -10.55
C ARG A 439 -24.43 15.32 -10.98
N CYS A 440 -23.67 14.76 -10.03
CA CYS A 440 -22.56 13.88 -10.36
C CYS A 440 -23.00 12.59 -11.06
N SER A 441 -24.19 12.07 -10.74
CA SER A 441 -24.77 10.90 -11.41
C SER A 441 -25.25 11.21 -12.84
N GLU A 442 -25.70 12.45 -13.09
CA GLU A 442 -26.27 12.91 -14.36
C GLU A 442 -25.21 13.40 -15.39
N GLY A 443 -23.93 13.42 -15.02
CA GLY A 443 -22.83 13.66 -15.97
C GLY A 443 -21.74 14.63 -15.50
N GLU A 444 -21.90 15.30 -14.35
CA GLU A 444 -20.83 16.15 -13.81
C GLU A 444 -19.75 15.29 -13.12
N HIS A 445 -18.56 15.19 -13.71
CA HIS A 445 -17.49 14.38 -13.10
C HIS A 445 -17.04 14.88 -11.73
N LYS A 446 -17.24 16.16 -11.43
CA LYS A 446 -16.83 16.82 -10.20
C LYS A 446 -17.77 17.99 -9.89
N VAL A 447 -18.30 18.05 -8.68
CA VAL A 447 -19.18 19.11 -8.20
C VAL A 447 -18.58 19.77 -6.96
N PHE A 448 -18.57 21.08 -6.93
CA PHE A 448 -18.30 21.87 -5.73
C PHE A 448 -19.62 22.34 -5.13
N LEU A 449 -19.72 22.24 -3.80
CA LEU A 449 -20.90 22.56 -3.03
C LEU A 449 -20.52 23.55 -1.92
N SER A 450 -21.41 24.49 -1.65
CA SER A 450 -21.37 25.34 -0.46
C SER A 450 -22.73 25.23 0.22
N GLU A 451 -22.77 24.72 1.45
CA GLU A 451 -24.01 24.49 2.20
C GLU A 451 -23.92 25.16 3.57
N THR A 452 -24.95 25.91 3.94
CA THR A 452 -25.04 26.53 5.27
C THR A 452 -25.68 25.55 6.24
N MET A 453 -24.98 25.28 7.34
CA MET A 453 -25.33 24.36 8.41
C MET A 453 -26.28 25.03 9.42
N GLU A 454 -26.89 24.21 10.28
CA GLU A 454 -27.82 24.69 11.33
C GLU A 454 -27.18 25.64 12.34
N ASP A 455 -25.86 25.53 12.55
CA ASP A 455 -25.10 26.42 13.44
C ASP A 455 -24.65 27.72 12.75
N GLY A 456 -25.18 28.02 11.56
CA GLY A 456 -24.87 29.21 10.76
C GLY A 456 -23.55 29.11 9.98
N SER A 457 -22.76 28.06 10.17
CA SER A 457 -21.51 27.88 9.43
C SER A 457 -21.76 27.48 7.97
N THR A 458 -20.91 27.91 7.04
CA THR A 458 -20.95 27.47 5.64
C THR A 458 -19.84 26.47 5.37
N VAL A 459 -20.22 25.27 4.92
CA VAL A 459 -19.29 24.19 4.60
C VAL A 459 -19.09 24.13 3.09
N HIS A 460 -17.83 24.20 2.68
CA HIS A 460 -17.42 24.01 1.29
C HIS A 460 -16.97 22.57 1.08
N SER A 461 -17.57 21.87 0.14
CA SER A 461 -17.29 20.46 -0.15
C SER A 461 -17.04 20.23 -1.63
N MET A 462 -16.26 19.20 -1.93
CA MET A 462 -16.02 18.69 -3.27
C MET A 462 -16.49 17.25 -3.34
N ILE A 463 -17.26 16.94 -4.39
CA ILE A 463 -17.76 15.59 -4.67
C ILE A 463 -17.26 15.18 -6.05
N LYS A 464 -16.67 14.00 -6.16
CA LYS A 464 -16.19 13.42 -7.42
C LYS A 464 -16.67 11.99 -7.56
N ARG A 465 -17.27 11.63 -8.70
CA ARG A 465 -17.61 10.23 -8.99
C ARG A 465 -16.34 9.43 -9.26
N ILE A 466 -16.21 8.27 -8.62
CA ILE A 466 -15.01 7.43 -8.65
C ILE A 466 -15.23 6.17 -9.49
N ALA A 467 -16.28 5.41 -9.17
CA ALA A 467 -16.56 4.13 -9.79
C ALA A 467 -18.06 3.84 -9.74
N GLU A 468 -18.49 2.83 -10.49
CA GLU A 468 -19.84 2.29 -10.46
C GLU A 468 -19.75 0.79 -10.27
N ASN A 469 -20.53 0.26 -9.33
CA ASN A 469 -20.63 -1.17 -9.08
C ASN A 469 -21.41 -1.81 -10.23
N PRO A 470 -20.79 -2.73 -11.00
CA PRO A 470 -21.41 -3.29 -12.21
C PRO A 470 -22.58 -4.23 -11.90
N VAL A 471 -22.68 -4.75 -10.67
CA VAL A 471 -23.73 -5.68 -10.25
C VAL A 471 -24.93 -4.92 -9.70
N THR A 472 -24.71 -3.94 -8.84
CA THR A 472 -25.80 -3.21 -8.16
C THR A 472 -26.20 -1.91 -8.87
N GLY A 473 -25.36 -1.38 -9.77
CA GLY A 473 -25.52 -0.04 -10.36
C GLY A 473 -25.27 1.10 -9.37
N THR A 474 -24.81 0.81 -8.16
CA THR A 474 -24.50 1.83 -7.14
C THR A 474 -23.21 2.56 -7.52
N ALA A 475 -23.22 3.89 -7.47
CA ALA A 475 -22.04 4.68 -7.76
C ALA A 475 -21.31 5.09 -6.46
N ALA A 476 -19.97 5.07 -6.51
CA ALA A 476 -19.11 5.55 -5.44
C ALA A 476 -18.61 6.97 -5.74
N TYR A 477 -18.62 7.82 -4.72
CA TYR A 477 -18.22 9.22 -4.77
C TYR A 477 -17.19 9.50 -3.68
N ALA A 478 -16.11 10.19 -4.05
CA ALA A 478 -15.18 10.79 -3.09
C ALA A 478 -15.71 12.15 -2.67
N VAL A 479 -15.82 12.35 -1.36
CA VAL A 479 -16.31 13.58 -0.73
C VAL A 479 -15.17 14.15 0.11
N ALA A 480 -14.87 15.43 -0.08
CA ALA A 480 -13.84 16.13 0.67
C ALA A 480 -14.37 17.48 1.14
N VAL A 481 -14.32 17.74 2.45
CA VAL A 481 -14.72 19.02 3.05
C VAL A 481 -13.54 19.96 2.96
N LEU A 482 -13.61 20.91 2.03
CA LEU A 482 -12.52 21.85 1.73
C LEU A 482 -12.32 22.88 2.84
N ASP A 483 -13.44 23.39 3.39
CA ASP A 483 -13.42 24.46 4.40
C ASP A 483 -14.75 24.53 5.17
N ILE A 484 -14.72 25.10 6.39
CA ILE A 484 -15.88 25.37 7.24
C ILE A 484 -15.78 26.80 7.76
N VAL A 485 -16.69 27.66 7.31
CA VAL A 485 -16.71 29.09 7.62
C VAL A 485 -17.76 29.36 8.71
N PRO A 486 -17.40 29.85 9.91
CA PRO A 486 -18.38 30.21 10.95
C PRO A 486 -19.27 31.40 10.55
N GLU A 487 -20.46 31.52 11.15
CA GLU A 487 -21.43 32.61 10.89
C GLU A 487 -20.83 34.02 11.08
N ASP A 488 -19.92 34.19 12.05
CA ASP A 488 -19.26 35.46 12.38
C ASP A 488 -17.90 35.68 11.65
N GLY A 489 -17.52 34.77 10.74
CA GLY A 489 -16.22 34.80 10.05
C GLY A 489 -16.20 35.70 8.81
N GLU A 490 -15.19 36.56 8.67
CA GLU A 490 -15.02 37.37 7.46
C GLU A 490 -14.84 36.51 6.20
N THR A 491 -15.82 36.66 5.31
CA THR A 491 -16.16 35.99 4.04
C THR A 491 -15.11 35.91 2.92
N THR A 492 -13.83 36.14 3.16
CA THR A 492 -12.92 36.52 2.05
C THR A 492 -12.14 35.32 1.46
N TYR A 493 -11.74 34.35 2.27
CA TYR A 493 -10.97 33.18 1.79
C TYR A 493 -11.87 32.19 1.03
N SER A 494 -13.07 31.94 1.55
CA SER A 494 -14.05 30.97 1.07
C SER A 494 -14.59 31.22 -0.33
N LYS A 495 -14.68 32.48 -0.77
CA LYS A 495 -15.09 32.83 -2.15
C LYS A 495 -14.01 32.54 -3.18
N ILE A 496 -12.74 32.58 -2.79
CA ILE A 496 -11.61 32.34 -3.70
C ILE A 496 -11.39 30.82 -3.85
N THR A 497 -11.49 30.07 -2.76
CA THR A 497 -11.35 28.60 -2.76
C THR A 497 -12.51 27.89 -3.47
N ALA A 498 -13.75 28.40 -3.34
CA ALA A 498 -14.93 27.83 -4.00
C ALA A 498 -14.96 28.06 -5.53
N ILE A 499 -14.15 28.99 -6.06
CA ILE A 499 -14.05 29.33 -7.50
C ILE A 499 -12.81 28.67 -8.15
N LEU A 500 -12.02 27.86 -7.43
CA LEU A 500 -10.77 27.24 -7.91
C LEU A 500 -10.88 26.32 -9.14
N GLY A 501 -12.06 26.13 -9.73
CA GLY A 501 -12.24 25.48 -11.03
C GLY A 501 -11.82 26.33 -12.25
N ASP A 502 -11.82 27.66 -12.14
CA ASP A 502 -11.70 28.55 -13.32
C ASP A 502 -10.36 29.31 -13.43
N PHE A 503 -9.52 29.29 -12.39
CA PHE A 503 -8.25 30.01 -12.38
C PHE A 503 -7.14 29.17 -13.04
N ILE A 504 -6.46 29.76 -14.02
CA ILE A 504 -5.26 29.22 -14.66
C ILE A 504 -3.98 29.59 -13.91
N ALA A 505 -3.99 30.64 -13.07
CA ALA A 505 -2.89 30.96 -12.16
C ALA A 505 -3.37 31.70 -10.89
N ILE A 506 -2.73 31.50 -9.73
CA ILE A 506 -2.96 32.30 -8.51
C ILE A 506 -1.63 32.67 -7.86
N TYR A 507 -1.49 33.93 -7.48
CA TYR A 507 -0.36 34.52 -6.78
C TYR A 507 -0.81 35.09 -5.45
N MET A 508 -0.02 34.86 -4.40
CA MET A 508 -0.08 35.64 -3.18
C MET A 508 1.09 36.60 -3.15
N VAL A 509 0.80 37.88 -3.00
CA VAL A 509 1.74 38.98 -3.12
C VAL A 509 1.71 39.78 -1.81
N ASP A 510 2.88 40.01 -1.23
CA ASP A 510 3.06 40.92 -0.12
C ASP A 510 2.78 42.36 -0.62
N PRO A 511 1.79 43.07 -0.06
CA PRO A 511 1.38 44.38 -0.54
C PRO A 511 2.42 45.48 -0.28
N GLU A 512 3.32 45.29 0.68
CA GLU A 512 4.35 46.27 1.06
C GLU A 512 5.57 46.13 0.15
N ASN A 513 6.16 44.93 0.07
CA ASN A 513 7.43 44.72 -0.60
C ASN A 513 7.31 44.04 -1.99
N GLY A 514 6.16 43.46 -2.34
CA GLY A 514 5.93 42.83 -3.65
C GLY A 514 6.42 41.38 -3.75
N ASN A 515 7.01 40.82 -2.68
CA ASN A 515 7.39 39.40 -2.64
C ASN A 515 6.18 38.53 -2.91
N TYR A 516 6.34 37.46 -3.68
CA TYR A 516 5.20 36.63 -4.04
C TYR A 516 5.53 35.15 -4.17
N MET A 517 4.48 34.34 -4.04
CA MET A 517 4.49 32.93 -4.40
C MET A 517 3.25 32.60 -5.24
N GLN A 518 3.44 31.72 -6.23
CA GLN A 518 2.41 31.20 -7.10
C GLN A 518 1.94 29.83 -6.60
N TYR A 519 0.63 29.63 -6.46
CA TYR A 519 0.04 28.46 -5.78
C TYR A 519 -0.68 27.48 -6.70
N SER A 520 -1.34 27.99 -7.73
CA SER A 520 -2.08 27.18 -8.70
C SER A 520 -1.66 27.63 -10.08
N ALA A 521 -1.40 26.69 -10.99
CA ALA A 521 -1.16 26.94 -12.41
C ALA A 521 -1.81 25.81 -13.22
N SER A 522 -2.58 26.14 -14.25
CA SER A 522 -2.99 25.13 -15.23
C SER A 522 -1.75 24.60 -15.96
N ARG A 523 -1.77 23.33 -16.40
CA ARG A 523 -0.65 22.73 -17.15
C ARG A 523 -0.20 23.59 -18.34
N GLU A 524 -1.17 24.17 -19.05
CA GLU A 524 -0.95 25.07 -20.19
C GLU A 524 -0.22 26.36 -19.80
N PHE A 525 -0.41 26.82 -18.56
CA PHE A 525 0.22 28.02 -18.00
C PHE A 525 1.59 27.71 -17.40
N ASP A 526 1.77 26.55 -16.75
CA ASP A 526 3.07 26.10 -16.21
C ASP A 526 4.10 25.88 -17.34
N GLU A 527 3.64 25.44 -18.52
CA GLU A 527 4.47 25.33 -19.73
C GLU A 527 5.05 26.67 -20.21
N LEU A 528 4.53 27.81 -19.76
CA LEU A 528 5.12 29.13 -20.03
C LEU A 528 6.43 29.34 -19.24
N GLY A 529 6.70 28.55 -18.20
CA GLY A 529 7.91 28.66 -17.40
C GLY A 529 8.00 29.95 -16.57
N THR A 530 6.85 30.45 -16.07
CA THR A 530 6.80 31.62 -15.20
C THR A 530 7.45 31.37 -13.85
N THR A 531 7.92 32.44 -13.21
CA THR A 531 8.57 32.36 -11.90
C THR A 531 7.55 32.00 -10.82
N LYS A 532 7.81 30.91 -10.08
CA LYS A 532 6.89 30.39 -9.05
C LYS A 532 6.97 31.14 -7.71
N ALA A 533 8.07 31.86 -7.46
CA ALA A 533 8.23 32.75 -6.33
C ALA A 533 9.30 33.79 -6.63
N GLY A 534 9.09 35.04 -6.23
CA GLY A 534 9.98 36.16 -6.55
C GLY A 534 9.89 37.30 -5.54
N LEU A 535 10.76 38.30 -5.71
CA LEU A 535 10.86 39.46 -4.82
C LEU A 535 9.97 40.64 -5.25
N ASP A 536 9.59 40.71 -6.53
CA ASP A 536 8.70 41.76 -7.04
C ASP A 536 7.76 41.20 -8.10
N PHE A 537 6.52 40.91 -7.67
CA PHE A 537 5.47 40.42 -8.55
C PHE A 537 5.19 41.32 -9.74
N TYR A 538 5.23 42.64 -9.54
CA TYR A 538 4.80 43.60 -10.55
C TYR A 538 5.82 43.68 -11.68
N GLU A 539 7.12 43.71 -11.34
CA GLU A 539 8.19 43.70 -12.33
C GLU A 539 8.28 42.35 -13.05
N ASP A 540 8.23 41.25 -12.30
CA ASP A 540 8.30 39.90 -12.88
C ASP A 540 7.11 39.62 -13.80
N ALA A 541 5.88 39.99 -13.40
CA ALA A 541 4.68 39.80 -14.23
C ALA A 541 4.74 40.60 -15.54
N VAL A 542 5.25 41.84 -15.52
CA VAL A 542 5.43 42.64 -16.76
C VAL A 542 6.48 41.99 -17.67
N ARG A 543 7.64 41.61 -17.12
CA ARG A 543 8.73 40.99 -17.88
C ARG A 543 8.31 39.68 -18.51
N GLU A 544 7.63 38.83 -17.76
CA GLU A 544 7.30 37.46 -18.15
C GLU A 544 6.06 37.42 -19.04
N TYR A 545 4.96 38.08 -18.65
CA TYR A 545 3.74 38.02 -19.43
C TYR A 545 3.88 38.70 -20.78
N GLU A 546 4.71 39.72 -20.95
CA GLU A 546 4.99 40.30 -22.27
C GLU A 546 5.56 39.28 -23.26
N GLY A 547 6.39 38.35 -22.79
CA GLY A 547 6.94 37.27 -23.60
C GLY A 547 5.85 36.34 -24.16
N PHE A 548 4.77 36.14 -23.41
CA PHE A 548 3.68 35.23 -23.73
C PHE A 548 2.41 35.94 -24.24
N MET A 549 2.34 37.26 -24.15
CA MET A 549 1.18 38.06 -24.53
C MET A 549 1.18 38.40 -26.02
N LEU A 550 -0.01 38.46 -26.61
CA LEU A 550 -0.19 38.98 -27.96
C LEU A 550 0.37 40.41 -28.08
N PRO A 551 1.14 40.74 -29.13
CA PRO A 551 1.78 42.05 -29.27
C PRO A 551 0.83 43.25 -29.12
N GLU A 552 -0.43 43.10 -29.57
CA GLU A 552 -1.46 44.13 -29.53
C GLU A 552 -1.93 44.46 -28.10
N ASP A 553 -1.80 43.51 -27.16
CA ASP A 553 -2.27 43.68 -25.77
C ASP A 553 -1.17 44.23 -24.85
N ARG A 554 0.10 44.24 -25.29
CA ARG A 554 1.26 44.62 -24.45
C ARG A 554 1.22 46.08 -23.98
N GLU A 555 0.89 47.00 -24.88
CA GLU A 555 0.84 48.43 -24.53
C GLU A 555 -0.31 48.73 -23.56
N TYR A 556 -1.47 48.10 -23.77
CA TYR A 556 -2.61 48.18 -22.86
C TYR A 556 -2.26 47.61 -21.47
N PHE A 557 -1.63 46.43 -21.43
CA PHE A 557 -1.21 45.80 -20.18
C PHE A 557 -0.24 46.69 -19.39
N ARG A 558 0.83 47.21 -20.02
CA ARG A 558 1.78 48.13 -19.36
C ARG A 558 1.14 49.38 -18.76
N SER A 559 0.21 49.98 -19.50
CA SER A 559 -0.44 51.23 -19.06
C SER A 559 -1.46 51.01 -17.94
N SER A 560 -1.99 49.79 -17.82
CA SER A 560 -3.09 49.46 -16.92
C SER A 560 -2.66 48.62 -15.71
N PHE A 561 -1.51 47.95 -15.76
CA PHE A 561 -0.99 47.06 -14.72
C PHE A 561 0.21 47.71 -14.01
N SER A 562 -0.03 48.29 -12.83
CA SER A 562 1.02 48.81 -11.95
C SER A 562 0.66 48.62 -10.48
N LYS A 563 1.67 48.55 -9.60
CA LYS A 563 1.48 48.44 -8.15
C LYS A 563 0.54 49.52 -7.61
N ASP A 564 0.77 50.77 -7.99
CA ASP A 564 -0.03 51.90 -7.51
C ASP A 564 -1.51 51.77 -7.91
N GLN A 565 -1.81 51.38 -9.15
CA GLN A 565 -3.19 51.22 -9.63
C GLN A 565 -3.90 50.02 -8.96
N ILE A 566 -3.19 48.91 -8.78
CA ILE A 566 -3.74 47.71 -8.12
C ILE A 566 -3.99 48.01 -6.64
N MET A 567 -3.04 48.64 -5.96
CA MET A 567 -3.15 48.94 -4.53
C MET A 567 -4.15 50.05 -4.24
N ASP A 568 -4.28 51.09 -5.09
CA ASP A 568 -5.28 52.15 -4.91
C ASP A 568 -6.71 51.61 -4.99
N LYS A 569 -7.00 50.69 -5.92
CA LYS A 569 -8.31 50.03 -6.01
C LYS A 569 -8.55 49.06 -4.86
N THR A 570 -7.59 48.16 -4.60
CA THR A 570 -7.80 47.09 -3.62
C THR A 570 -7.82 47.58 -2.17
N ARG A 571 -7.10 48.67 -1.83
CA ARG A 571 -7.21 49.33 -0.51
C ARG A 571 -8.56 50.03 -0.29
N LYS A 572 -9.27 50.39 -1.36
CA LYS A 572 -10.65 50.91 -1.30
C LYS A 572 -11.69 49.79 -1.20
N GLY A 573 -11.26 48.52 -1.12
CA GLY A 573 -12.14 47.35 -1.07
C GLY A 573 -12.66 46.92 -2.44
N GLU A 574 -12.14 47.48 -3.53
CA GLU A 574 -12.54 47.11 -4.89
C GLU A 574 -11.68 45.96 -5.43
N ILE A 575 -12.24 45.15 -6.33
CA ILE A 575 -11.48 44.14 -7.08
C ILE A 575 -10.85 44.83 -8.29
N TYR A 576 -9.53 44.82 -8.39
CA TYR A 576 -8.84 45.23 -9.60
C TYR A 576 -9.02 44.15 -10.68
N LYS A 577 -9.38 44.53 -11.90
CA LYS A 577 -9.62 43.61 -13.03
C LYS A 577 -8.94 44.16 -14.28
N ILE A 578 -8.27 43.28 -15.03
CA ILE A 578 -7.75 43.56 -16.38
C ILE A 578 -7.94 42.34 -17.28
N HIS A 579 -8.22 42.58 -18.56
CA HIS A 579 -8.40 41.54 -19.57
C HIS A 579 -7.32 41.66 -20.65
N TYR A 580 -6.74 40.53 -21.06
CA TYR A 580 -5.71 40.47 -22.10
C TYR A 580 -5.63 39.05 -22.68
N ARG A 581 -4.80 38.81 -23.69
CA ARG A 581 -4.63 37.49 -24.31
C ARG A 581 -3.21 36.94 -24.13
N LEU A 582 -3.13 35.70 -23.67
CA LEU A 582 -1.89 34.93 -23.57
C LEU A 582 -1.81 33.86 -24.65
N MET A 583 -0.61 33.57 -25.11
CA MET A 583 -0.30 32.47 -26.01
C MET A 583 -0.10 31.18 -25.20
N LEU A 584 -1.17 30.42 -24.99
CA LEU A 584 -1.16 29.14 -24.29
C LEU A 584 -1.26 28.00 -25.30
N GLY A 585 -0.37 27.01 -25.25
CA GLY A 585 -0.38 25.88 -26.18
C GLY A 585 -0.34 26.28 -27.67
N GLY A 586 0.31 27.41 -27.98
CA GLY A 586 0.41 27.97 -29.35
C GLY A 586 -0.85 28.69 -29.87
N LYS A 587 -1.87 28.91 -29.04
CA LYS A 587 -3.10 29.63 -29.41
C LYS A 587 -3.34 30.84 -28.50
N PRO A 588 -3.91 31.94 -29.02
CA PRO A 588 -4.29 33.08 -28.20
C PRO A 588 -5.54 32.76 -27.37
N VAL A 589 -5.39 32.81 -26.05
CA VAL A 589 -6.45 32.57 -25.06
C VAL A 589 -6.73 33.87 -24.32
N ARG A 590 -8.00 34.30 -24.29
CA ARG A 590 -8.43 35.47 -23.50
C ARG A 590 -8.42 35.11 -22.02
N VAL A 591 -7.77 35.93 -21.21
CA VAL A 591 -7.64 35.75 -19.77
C VAL A 591 -8.07 37.02 -19.02
N SER A 592 -8.49 36.85 -17.77
CA SER A 592 -8.82 37.93 -16.85
C SER A 592 -7.91 37.81 -15.63
N LEU A 593 -7.15 38.86 -15.34
CA LEU A 593 -6.42 38.99 -14.08
C LEU A 593 -7.29 39.80 -13.12
N ARG A 594 -7.47 39.26 -11.92
CA ARG A 594 -8.25 39.85 -10.84
C ARG A 594 -7.37 39.93 -9.60
N ALA A 595 -7.35 41.08 -8.92
CA ALA A 595 -6.58 41.26 -7.69
C ALA A 595 -7.45 41.86 -6.58
N GLY A 596 -7.26 41.36 -5.35
CA GLY A 596 -7.99 41.78 -4.16
C GLY A 596 -7.09 41.75 -2.93
N LEU A 597 -7.23 42.75 -2.06
CA LEU A 597 -6.49 42.83 -0.80
C LEU A 597 -7.30 42.14 0.31
N VAL A 598 -6.64 41.25 1.05
CA VAL A 598 -7.23 40.42 2.11
C VAL A 598 -6.50 40.69 3.41
N GLN A 599 -7.22 40.70 4.52
CA GLN A 599 -6.64 40.87 5.85
C GLN A 599 -6.42 39.50 6.49
N GLU A 600 -5.17 39.09 6.71
CA GLU A 600 -4.83 37.85 7.42
C GLU A 600 -4.34 38.12 8.84
N LYS A 601 -4.27 37.06 9.67
CA LYS A 601 -3.72 37.13 11.03
C LYS A 601 -2.24 37.56 11.07
N SER A 602 -1.51 37.31 9.97
CA SER A 602 -0.10 37.65 9.76
C SER A 602 0.11 39.06 9.16
N GLY A 603 -0.94 39.72 8.66
CA GLY A 603 -0.88 41.01 7.98
C GLY A 603 -1.78 41.07 6.74
N PRO A 604 -1.88 42.22 6.06
CA PRO A 604 -2.58 42.33 4.79
C PRO A 604 -1.83 41.56 3.69
N GLN A 605 -2.54 40.85 2.84
CA GLN A 605 -1.99 40.10 1.70
C GLN A 605 -2.78 40.41 0.43
N LEU A 606 -2.10 40.63 -0.68
CA LEU A 606 -2.72 40.85 -1.99
C LEU A 606 -2.82 39.51 -2.72
N ILE A 607 -4.03 39.10 -3.09
CA ILE A 607 -4.26 37.89 -3.87
C ILE A 607 -4.51 38.29 -5.31
N VAL A 608 -3.80 37.65 -6.25
CA VAL A 608 -3.94 37.88 -7.69
C VAL A 608 -4.27 36.56 -8.38
N GLY A 609 -5.43 36.47 -9.03
CA GLY A 609 -5.87 35.31 -9.79
C GLY A 609 -5.97 35.62 -11.29
N ILE A 610 -5.54 34.68 -12.13
CA ILE A 610 -5.71 34.72 -13.59
C ILE A 610 -6.64 33.58 -13.99
N SER A 611 -7.71 33.86 -14.72
CA SER A 611 -8.67 32.88 -15.21
C SER A 611 -8.92 33.02 -16.72
N LYS A 612 -9.43 31.97 -17.38
CA LYS A 612 -9.91 32.08 -18.77
C LYS A 612 -11.19 32.94 -18.79
N SER A 613 -11.28 33.89 -19.72
CA SER A 613 -12.47 34.74 -19.83
C SER A 613 -13.62 34.00 -20.54
N VAL A 614 -14.84 34.05 -19.98
CA VAL A 614 -16.08 33.53 -20.60
C VAL A 614 -16.68 34.61 -21.53
N PRO A 615 -17.31 34.26 -22.68
CA PRO A 615 -17.98 35.25 -23.52
C PRO A 615 -19.11 35.97 -22.76
N GLY A 616 -19.03 37.30 -22.63
CA GLY A 616 -20.03 38.13 -21.95
C GLY A 616 -19.54 38.92 -20.73
N ASP A 617 -18.30 38.69 -20.27
CA ASP A 617 -17.69 39.36 -19.10
C ASP A 617 -17.12 40.78 -19.42
N GLU A 618 -17.65 41.42 -20.49
CA GLU A 618 -17.10 42.61 -21.18
C GLU A 618 -17.67 43.98 -20.73
N THR A 619 -18.30 44.09 -19.56
CA THR A 619 -18.75 45.39 -19.00
C THR A 619 -17.76 45.98 -18.02
#